data_AF-X6EVQ7-F1
#
_entry.id   AF-X6EVQ7-F1
#
_cell.length_a   1.000
_cell.length_b   1.000
_cell.length_c   1.000
_cell.angle_alpha   90.00
_cell.angle_beta   90.00
_cell.angle_gamma   90.00
#
_symmetry.space_group_name_H-M   'P 1'
#
loop_
_entity.id
_entity.type
_entity.pdbx_description
1 polymer ?
#
loop_
_entity_poly.entity_id
_entity_poly.type
_entity_poly.pdbx_seq_one_letter_code
_entity_poly.pdbx_strand_id
1 'polypeptide(L)'
;MASIFGFRSRDPARDRQTDVARLDRLAKLFEQIAAEIEAEKTGLETRYRKDATNAAFLVEAMENGSASDRRSSEVSALTQSILNSERRIAALSRQGGRMRELRHSLGVVFDENTTTDPAATVEPARQAGAGRN
;
A
#
# COMPACT_ATOMS: atom_id res chain seq x y z
N MET A 1 17.55 8.00 55.47
CA MET A 1 17.72 8.64 54.14
C MET A 1 17.24 7.66 53.09
N ALA A 2 16.07 7.90 52.50
CA ALA A 2 15.51 7.05 51.44
C ALA A 2 15.81 7.71 50.09
N SER A 3 16.44 6.96 49.19
CA SER A 3 16.92 7.43 47.89
C SER A 3 15.75 7.80 46.97
N ILE A 4 15.77 9.03 46.45
CA ILE A 4 14.76 9.67 45.58
C ILE A 4 14.94 9.31 44.09
N PHE A 5 15.77 8.32 43.76
CA PHE A 5 15.87 7.84 42.38
C PHE A 5 14.74 6.85 42.09
N GLY A 6 13.54 7.39 41.88
CA GLY A 6 12.45 6.69 41.22
C GLY A 6 12.82 6.47 39.76
N PHE A 7 13.62 5.43 39.48
CA PHE A 7 13.75 4.90 38.14
C PHE A 7 12.36 4.44 37.71
N ARG A 8 11.65 5.28 36.95
CA ARG A 8 10.44 4.88 36.23
C ARG A 8 10.89 3.86 35.21
N SER A 9 10.97 2.60 35.62
CA SER A 9 11.24 1.49 34.71
C SER A 9 10.19 1.58 33.61
N ARG A 10 10.66 1.87 32.40
CA ARG A 10 9.80 2.01 31.23
C ARG A 10 9.07 0.68 31.03
N ASP A 11 7.75 0.72 30.89
CA ASP A 11 6.92 -0.47 30.73
C ASP A 11 7.07 -1.01 29.30
N PRO A 12 7.69 -2.19 29.10
CA PRO A 12 7.88 -2.77 27.77
C PRO A 12 6.56 -3.09 27.07
N ALA A 13 5.48 -3.36 27.82
CA ALA A 13 4.17 -3.62 27.24
C ALA A 13 3.58 -2.36 26.59
N ARG A 14 3.75 -1.20 27.24
CA ARG A 14 3.32 0.10 26.71
C ARG A 14 4.11 0.52 25.47
N ASP A 15 5.40 0.20 25.44
CA ASP A 15 6.22 0.43 24.24
C ASP A 15 5.73 -0.40 23.07
N ARG A 16 5.52 -1.71 23.27
CA ARG A 16 4.95 -2.60 22.24
C ARG A 16 3.59 -2.12 21.74
N GLN A 17 2.70 -1.70 22.64
CA GLN A 17 1.39 -1.15 22.24
C GLN A 17 1.55 0.10 21.36
N THR A 18 2.51 0.96 21.68
CA THR A 18 2.80 2.17 20.90
C THR A 18 3.33 1.81 19.51
N ASP A 19 4.18 0.79 19.41
CA ASP A 19 4.73 0.31 18.15
C ASP A 19 3.66 -0.32 17.26
N VAL A 20 2.81 -1.18 17.82
CA VAL A 20 1.62 -1.72 17.11
C VAL A 20 0.76 -0.59 16.56
N ALA A 21 0.48 0.46 17.35
CA ALA A 21 -0.32 1.60 16.90
C ALA A 21 0.38 2.47 15.83
N ARG A 22 1.71 2.50 15.79
CA ARG A 22 2.46 3.17 14.70
C ARG A 22 2.40 2.36 13.42
N LEU A 23 2.64 1.05 13.50
CA LEU A 23 2.62 0.16 12.35
C LEU A 23 1.20 0.04 11.77
N ASP A 24 0.15 0.00 12.58
CA ASP A 24 -1.25 0.00 12.11
C ASP A 24 -1.59 1.26 11.31
N ARG A 25 -1.15 2.43 11.78
CA ARG A 25 -1.30 3.69 11.04
C ARG A 25 -0.55 3.66 9.71
N LEU A 26 0.65 3.10 9.69
CA LEU A 26 1.43 2.97 8.46
C LEU A 26 0.75 2.01 7.46
N ALA A 27 0.19 0.90 7.94
CA ALA A 27 -0.56 -0.05 7.12
C ALA A 27 -1.76 0.62 6.43
N LYS A 28 -2.55 1.39 7.19
CA LYS A 28 -3.70 2.14 6.68
C LYS A 28 -3.30 3.17 5.63
N LEU A 29 -2.18 3.87 5.82
CA LEU A 29 -1.67 4.82 4.84
C LEU A 29 -1.25 4.15 3.53
N PHE A 30 -0.59 2.99 3.59
CA PHE A 30 -0.25 2.24 2.38
C PHE A 30 -1.49 1.75 1.62
N GLU A 31 -2.50 1.27 2.34
CA GLU A 31 -3.77 0.84 1.74
C GLU A 31 -4.52 2.03 1.09
N GLN A 32 -4.55 3.19 1.75
CA GLN A 32 -5.15 4.40 1.19
C GLN A 32 -4.42 4.83 -0.10
N ILE A 33 -3.09 4.93 -0.07
CA ILE A 33 -2.31 5.33 -1.25
C ILE A 33 -2.48 4.30 -2.38
N ALA A 34 -2.53 3.01 -2.06
CA ALA A 34 -2.80 1.97 -3.06
C ALA A 34 -4.18 2.16 -3.71
N ALA A 35 -5.22 2.48 -2.93
CA ALA A 35 -6.55 2.76 -3.45
C ALA A 35 -6.58 4.01 -4.35
N GLU A 36 -5.87 5.08 -3.97
CA GLU A 36 -5.73 6.30 -4.78
C GLU A 36 -5.03 6.01 -6.13
N ILE A 37 -3.95 5.20 -6.11
CA ILE A 37 -3.23 4.77 -7.32
C ILE A 37 -4.14 3.97 -8.26
N GLU A 38 -4.89 3.00 -7.72
CA GLU A 38 -5.79 2.17 -8.54
C GLU A 38 -6.98 2.97 -9.08
N ALA A 39 -7.49 3.94 -8.32
CA ALA A 39 -8.52 4.86 -8.80
C ALA A 39 -8.01 5.73 -9.95
N GLU A 40 -6.81 6.32 -9.83
CA GLU A 40 -6.19 7.10 -10.91
C GLU A 40 -5.96 6.23 -12.15
N LYS A 41 -5.40 5.03 -11.97
CA LYS A 41 -5.14 4.08 -13.04
C LYS A 41 -6.42 3.70 -13.77
N THR A 42 -7.49 3.36 -13.05
CA THR A 42 -8.80 3.03 -13.63
C THR A 42 -9.34 4.20 -14.46
N GLY A 43 -9.25 5.43 -13.93
CA GLY A 43 -9.65 6.63 -14.66
C GLY A 43 -8.83 6.87 -15.94
N LEU A 44 -7.53 6.58 -15.92
CA LEU A 44 -6.67 6.65 -17.11
C LEU A 44 -6.97 5.56 -18.12
N GLU A 45 -7.23 4.32 -17.69
CA GLU A 45 -7.61 3.23 -18.57
C GLU A 45 -8.92 3.53 -19.32
N THR A 46 -9.91 4.14 -18.65
CA THR A 46 -11.14 4.60 -19.32
C THR A 46 -10.84 5.65 -20.39
N ARG A 47 -10.00 6.65 -20.09
CA ARG A 47 -9.60 7.68 -21.07
C ARG A 47 -8.81 7.09 -22.23
N TYR A 48 -7.84 6.22 -21.95
CA TYR A 48 -7.08 5.50 -22.95
C TYR A 48 -7.99 4.75 -23.92
N ARG A 49 -8.95 3.97 -23.41
CA ARG A 49 -9.89 3.22 -24.27
C ARG A 49 -10.71 4.14 -25.16
N LYS A 50 -11.20 5.25 -24.61
CA LYS A 50 -11.95 6.26 -25.36
C LYS A 50 -11.11 6.87 -26.48
N ASP A 51 -9.90 7.29 -26.17
CA ASP A 51 -9.00 7.92 -27.14
C ASP A 51 -8.57 6.93 -28.24
N ALA A 52 -8.31 5.68 -27.88
CA ALA A 52 -8.00 4.61 -28.83
C ALA A 52 -9.16 4.31 -29.78
N THR A 53 -10.39 4.23 -29.26
CA THR A 53 -11.60 4.06 -30.08
C THR A 53 -11.81 5.24 -31.02
N ASN A 54 -11.65 6.48 -30.53
CA ASN A 54 -11.78 7.67 -31.37
C ASN A 54 -10.70 7.71 -32.46
N ALA A 55 -9.46 7.33 -32.15
CA ALA A 55 -8.37 7.28 -33.11
C ALA A 55 -8.66 6.26 -34.22
N ALA A 56 -9.16 5.07 -33.86
CA ALA A 56 -9.54 4.05 -34.82
C ALA A 56 -10.62 4.54 -35.81
N PHE A 57 -11.68 5.17 -35.29
CA PHE A 57 -12.74 5.74 -36.15
C PHE A 57 -12.22 6.87 -37.06
N LEU A 58 -11.33 7.72 -36.56
CA LEU A 58 -10.77 8.81 -37.37
C LEU A 58 -9.88 8.26 -38.50
N VAL A 59 -9.08 7.24 -38.22
CA VAL A 59 -8.25 6.56 -39.22
C VAL A 59 -9.13 5.92 -40.30
N GLU A 60 -10.17 5.16 -39.91
CA GLU A 60 -11.12 4.56 -40.85
C GLU A 60 -11.83 5.61 -41.70
N ALA A 61 -12.23 6.74 -41.09
CA ALA A 61 -12.87 7.82 -41.83
C ALA A 61 -11.91 8.56 -42.78
N MET A 62 -10.60 8.56 -42.50
CA MET A 62 -9.59 9.09 -43.41
C MET A 62 -9.35 8.14 -44.59
N GLU A 63 -9.33 6.83 -44.36
CA GLU A 63 -9.21 5.80 -45.40
C GLU A 63 -10.39 5.83 -46.38
N ASN A 64 -11.59 6.13 -45.89
CA ASN A 64 -12.82 6.26 -46.68
C ASN A 64 -12.96 7.61 -47.41
N GLY A 65 -11.87 8.37 -47.59
CA GLY A 65 -11.82 9.50 -48.52
C GLY A 65 -12.06 10.89 -47.91
N SER A 66 -11.99 11.05 -46.60
CA SER A 66 -12.15 12.35 -45.91
C SER A 66 -10.84 12.85 -45.28
N ALA A 67 -9.71 12.73 -45.98
CA ALA A 67 -8.42 13.21 -45.49
C ALA A 67 -8.33 14.75 -45.58
N SER A 68 -8.72 15.44 -44.51
CA SER A 68 -8.41 16.86 -44.31
C SER A 68 -7.28 17.02 -43.30
N ASP A 69 -6.47 18.08 -43.43
CA ASP A 69 -5.36 18.40 -42.51
C ASP A 69 -5.83 18.43 -41.04
N ARG A 70 -7.08 18.84 -40.81
CA ARG A 70 -7.71 18.84 -39.49
C ARG A 70 -7.78 17.43 -38.90
N ARG A 71 -8.20 16.42 -39.67
CA ARG A 71 -8.29 15.03 -39.18
C ARG A 71 -6.91 14.43 -38.91
N SER A 72 -5.91 14.78 -39.72
CA SER A 72 -4.52 14.38 -39.47
C SER A 72 -3.99 14.94 -38.13
N SER A 73 -4.30 16.20 -37.83
CA SER A 73 -3.94 16.81 -36.55
C SER A 73 -4.66 16.18 -35.36
N GLU A 74 -5.94 15.81 -35.52
CA GLU A 74 -6.74 15.13 -34.49
C GLU A 74 -6.21 13.72 -34.20
N VAL A 75 -5.82 12.95 -35.23
CA VAL A 75 -5.17 11.64 -35.05
C VAL A 75 -3.86 11.79 -34.29
N SER A 76 -3.01 12.75 -34.67
CA SER A 76 -1.73 13.00 -34.00
C SER A 76 -1.92 13.34 -32.51
N ALA A 77 -2.92 14.17 -32.19
CA ALA A 77 -3.25 14.53 -30.82
C ALA A 77 -3.73 13.31 -30.00
N LEU A 78 -4.59 12.46 -30.60
CA LEU A 78 -5.04 11.23 -29.95
C LEU A 78 -3.91 10.24 -29.73
N THR A 79 -3.03 10.03 -30.71
CA THR A 79 -1.83 9.19 -30.56
C THR A 79 -0.96 9.68 -29.41
N GLN A 80 -0.76 10.99 -29.28
CA GLN A 80 0.02 11.54 -28.18
C GLN A 80 -0.66 11.32 -26.81
N SER A 81 -1.99 11.47 -26.75
CA SER A 81 -2.78 11.20 -25.53
C SER A 81 -2.68 9.72 -25.11
N ILE A 82 -2.79 8.81 -26.07
CA ILE A 82 -2.65 7.36 -25.89
C ILE A 82 -1.27 7.03 -25.29
N LEU A 83 -0.19 7.49 -25.92
CA LEU A 83 1.18 7.25 -25.46
C LEU A 83 1.44 7.82 -24.06
N ASN A 84 0.90 9.00 -23.77
CA ASN A 84 1.01 9.59 -22.43
C ASN A 84 0.27 8.77 -21.38
N SER A 85 -0.93 8.28 -21.72
CA SER A 85 -1.73 7.42 -20.86
C SER A 85 -1.03 6.10 -20.57
N GLU A 86 -0.44 5.44 -21.58
CA GLU A 86 0.33 4.20 -21.41
C GLU A 86 1.51 4.38 -20.44
N ARG A 87 2.31 5.44 -20.63
CA ARG A 87 3.45 5.74 -19.76
C ARG A 87 3.01 5.95 -18.32
N ARG A 88 1.91 6.67 -18.11
CA ARG A 88 1.38 6.94 -16.77
C ARG A 88 0.79 5.68 -16.13
N ILE A 89 0.02 4.89 -16.86
CA ILE A 89 -0.52 3.59 -16.39
C ILE A 89 0.62 2.65 -15.98
N ALA A 90 1.70 2.58 -16.76
CA ALA A 90 2.87 1.79 -16.42
C ALA A 90 3.55 2.29 -15.13
N ALA A 91 3.68 3.61 -14.96
CA ALA A 91 4.22 4.20 -13.73
C ALA A 91 3.35 3.90 -12.51
N LEU A 92 2.03 4.08 -12.62
CA LEU A 92 1.07 3.78 -11.55
C LEU A 92 1.08 2.29 -11.18
N SER A 93 1.16 1.40 -12.16
CA SER A 93 1.25 -0.05 -11.92
C SER A 93 2.50 -0.42 -11.12
N ARG A 94 3.65 0.22 -11.40
CA ARG A 94 4.87 0.06 -10.57
C ARG A 94 4.71 0.62 -9.18
N GLN A 95 4.06 1.78 -9.02
CA GLN A 95 3.80 2.38 -7.70
C GLN A 95 2.87 1.49 -6.86
N GLY A 96 1.79 0.98 -7.44
CA GLY A 96 0.87 0.05 -6.78
C GLY A 96 1.55 -1.27 -6.36
N GLY A 97 2.47 -1.78 -7.20
CA GLY A 97 3.34 -2.90 -6.84
C GLY A 97 4.16 -2.63 -5.58
N ARG A 98 4.86 -1.48 -5.54
CA ARG A 98 5.64 -1.06 -4.36
C ARG A 98 4.79 -0.90 -3.10
N MET A 99 3.56 -0.38 -3.20
CA MET A 99 2.68 -0.26 -2.03
C MET A 99 2.34 -1.64 -1.45
N ARG A 100 2.11 -2.65 -2.30
CA ARG A 100 1.87 -4.04 -1.85
C ARG A 100 3.12 -4.64 -1.20
N GLU A 101 4.29 -4.42 -1.76
CA GLU A 101 5.57 -4.87 -1.20
C GLU A 101 5.83 -4.25 0.19
N LEU A 102 5.60 -2.94 0.34
CA LEU A 102 5.72 -2.26 1.62
C LEU A 102 4.72 -2.78 2.65
N ARG A 103 3.47 -3.01 2.24
CA ARG A 103 2.42 -3.58 3.10
C ARG A 103 2.74 -5.00 3.56
N HIS A 104 3.32 -5.81 2.68
CA HIS A 104 3.76 -7.16 3.00
C HIS A 104 4.95 -7.15 3.97
N SER A 105 5.97 -6.33 3.67
CA SER A 105 7.15 -6.16 4.54
C SER A 105 6.75 -5.70 5.95
N LEU A 106 5.74 -4.83 6.03
CA LEU A 106 5.17 -4.40 7.31
C LEU A 106 4.50 -5.55 8.08
N GLY A 107 3.82 -6.46 7.39
CA GLY A 107 3.23 -7.67 7.99
C GLY A 107 4.27 -8.58 8.64
N VAL A 108 5.43 -8.77 8.01
CA VAL A 108 6.53 -9.56 8.57
C VAL A 108 7.02 -8.96 9.90
N VAL A 109 7.11 -7.63 10.00
CA VAL A 109 7.50 -6.93 11.24
C VAL A 109 6.46 -7.12 12.36
N PHE A 110 5.17 -7.26 12.03
CA PHE A 110 4.15 -7.60 13.02
C PHE A 110 4.34 -9.02 13.56
N ASP A 111 4.62 -10.00 12.70
CA ASP A 111 4.78 -11.41 13.09
C ASP A 111 6.03 -11.62 13.98
N GLU A 112 7.16 -10.98 13.66
CA GLU A 112 8.38 -11.03 14.49
C GLU A 112 8.14 -10.49 15.92
N ASN A 113 7.35 -9.43 16.06
CA ASN A 113 7.00 -8.85 17.35
C ASN A 113 6.09 -9.76 18.20
N THR A 114 5.36 -10.70 17.59
CA THR A 114 4.53 -11.68 18.33
C THR A 114 5.31 -12.91 18.79
N THR A 115 6.42 -13.24 18.14
CA THR A 115 7.19 -14.47 18.41
C THR A 115 8.15 -14.32 19.61
N THR A 116 8.45 -13.09 20.04
CA THR A 116 9.41 -12.79 21.12
C THR A 116 8.78 -12.84 22.52
N ASP A 117 7.88 -13.78 22.80
CA ASP A 117 7.20 -13.92 24.10
C ASP A 117 7.65 -15.19 24.87
N PRO A 118 8.79 -15.18 25.57
CA PRO A 118 9.19 -16.26 26.48
C PRO A 118 8.51 -16.16 27.87
N ALA A 119 7.58 -15.24 28.09
CA ALA A 119 6.98 -14.99 29.41
C ALA A 119 5.81 -15.93 29.78
N ALA A 120 5.37 -16.80 28.87
CA ALA A 120 4.24 -17.71 29.10
C ALA A 120 4.60 -19.04 29.79
N THR A 121 5.84 -19.22 30.26
CA THR A 121 6.24 -20.41 31.05
C THR A 121 6.62 -20.01 32.48
N VAL A 122 5.65 -19.55 33.26
CA VAL A 122 5.77 -19.58 34.72
C VAL A 122 4.87 -20.71 35.20
N GLU A 123 5.46 -21.88 35.43
CA GLU A 123 4.81 -23.00 36.11
C GLU A 123 4.31 -22.53 37.49
N PRO A 124 3.08 -22.89 37.89
CA PRO A 124 2.62 -22.62 39.25
C PRO A 124 3.41 -23.50 40.23
N ALA A 125 4.15 -22.84 41.12
CA ALA A 125 4.89 -23.48 42.19
C ALA A 125 4.00 -24.44 43.00
N ARG A 126 4.30 -25.74 42.94
CA ARG A 126 3.70 -26.76 43.80
C ARG A 126 3.95 -26.40 45.26
N GLN A 127 2.87 -26.13 45.99
CA GLN A 127 2.88 -25.96 47.44
C GLN A 127 3.25 -27.30 48.09
N ALA A 128 4.50 -27.42 48.53
CA ALA A 128 4.99 -28.53 49.34
C ALA A 128 4.36 -28.45 50.74
N GLY A 129 3.91 -29.60 51.23
CA GLY A 129 3.05 -29.72 52.40
C GLY A 129 3.67 -29.34 53.74
N ALA A 130 2.78 -29.22 54.72
CA ALA A 130 3.09 -29.39 56.13
C ALA A 130 2.03 -30.33 56.71
N GLY A 131 2.46 -31.56 57.02
CA GLY A 131 1.68 -32.50 57.82
C GLY A 131 2.16 -32.53 59.26
N ARG A 132 1.26 -33.05 60.12
CA ARG A 132 1.45 -33.57 61.50
C ARG A 132 1.60 -32.51 62.60
N ASN A 133 0.95 -32.62 63.77
CA ASN A 133 0.21 -33.70 64.45
C ASN A 133 -1.05 -33.15 65.11
#